data_AF-A0A8J7LK84-F1
#
_entry.id   AF-A0A8J7LK84-F1
#
_cell.length_a   1.000
_cell.length_b   1.000
_cell.length_c   1.000
_cell.angle_alpha   90.00
_cell.angle_beta   90.00
_cell.angle_gamma   90.00
#
_symmetry.space_group_name_H-M   'P 1'
#
loop_
_entity.id
_entity.type
_entity.pdbx_description
1 polymer ?
#
loop_
_entity_poly.entity_id
_entity_poly.type
_entity_poly.pdbx_seq_one_letter_code
_entity_poly.pdbx_strand_id
1 'polypeptide(L)'
;TFPCHICARHIVSAGLKDVFFIEPYEKSRTGELFADSISIEPSEPSAKLVNFHAFVGVAPRRYMDFFQATSPRKNGDGTIIGEEKIAKFHKVKRIVLAYTLAEEQSVKEIPPSIFEPRQGDQA
;
A
#
# COMPACT_ATOMS: atom_id res chain seq x y z
N THR A 1 0.40 -4.32 -5.50
CA THR A 1 1.83 -4.41 -5.86
C THR A 1 2.01 -3.98 -7.29
N PHE A 2 3.10 -3.28 -7.63
CA PHE A 2 3.44 -2.97 -9.03
C PHE A 2 3.82 -4.27 -9.78
N PRO A 3 3.32 -4.50 -11.00
CA PRO A 3 3.57 -5.74 -11.75
C PRO A 3 5.01 -5.81 -12.28
N CYS A 4 5.62 -7.00 -12.20
CA CYS A 4 6.90 -7.26 -12.86
C CYS A 4 6.72 -7.41 -14.39
N HIS A 5 7.84 -7.55 -15.11
CA HIS A 5 7.84 -7.65 -16.57
C HIS A 5 7.03 -8.85 -17.14
N ILE A 6 7.01 -10.01 -16.47
CA ILE A 6 6.21 -11.17 -16.91
C ILE A 6 4.71 -10.89 -16.68
N CYS A 7 4.35 -10.33 -15.51
CA CYS A 7 2.97 -9.95 -15.23
C CYS A 7 2.47 -8.89 -16.20
N ALA A 8 3.30 -7.88 -16.51
CA ALA A 8 2.96 -6.83 -17.48
C ALA A 8 2.70 -7.41 -18.88
N ARG A 9 3.50 -8.38 -19.33
CA ARG A 9 3.24 -9.09 -20.60
C ARG A 9 1.83 -9.71 -20.63
N HIS A 10 1.45 -10.41 -19.55
CA HIS A 10 0.13 -11.03 -19.47
C HIS A 10 -1.00 -10.00 -19.41
N ILE A 11 -0.81 -8.91 -18.67
CA ILE A 11 -1.76 -7.79 -18.59
C ILE A 11 -2.01 -7.18 -19.96
N VAL A 12 -0.94 -6.85 -20.70
CA VAL A 12 -1.04 -6.29 -22.05
C VAL A 12 -1.71 -7.28 -23.00
N SER A 13 -1.32 -8.55 -22.95
CA SER A 13 -1.88 -9.60 -23.81
C SER A 13 -3.36 -9.89 -23.54
N ALA A 14 -3.83 -9.64 -22.31
CA ALA A 14 -5.23 -9.76 -21.94
C ALA A 14 -6.09 -8.59 -22.47
N GLY A 15 -5.48 -7.54 -23.03
CA GLY A 15 -6.19 -6.37 -23.55
C GLY A 15 -6.84 -5.51 -22.46
N LEU A 16 -6.29 -5.54 -21.24
CA LEU A 16 -6.74 -4.67 -20.16
C LEU A 16 -6.46 -3.21 -20.49
N LYS A 17 -7.35 -2.30 -20.10
CA LYS A 17 -7.17 -0.86 -20.29
C LYS A 17 -6.49 -0.21 -19.10
N ASP A 18 -6.92 -0.57 -17.90
CA ASP A 18 -6.49 0.10 -16.68
C ASP A 18 -6.10 -0.92 -15.62
N VAL A 19 -4.99 -0.67 -14.93
CA VAL A 19 -4.45 -1.49 -13.86
C VAL A 19 -4.15 -0.63 -12.65
N PHE A 20 -4.77 -0.94 -11.52
CA PHE A 20 -4.51 -0.24 -10.26
C PHE A 20 -3.57 -1.06 -9.37
N PHE A 21 -2.47 -0.45 -8.93
CA PHE A 21 -1.46 -1.09 -8.09
C PHE A 21 -1.27 -0.37 -6.75
N ILE A 22 -1.11 -1.14 -5.67
CA ILE A 22 -1.01 -0.58 -4.31
C ILE A 22 0.41 -0.11 -3.93
N GLU A 23 1.45 -0.76 -4.44
CA GLU A 23 2.83 -0.48 -3.99
C GLU A 23 3.55 0.33 -5.06
N PRO A 24 4.09 1.52 -4.74
CA PRO A 24 4.62 2.45 -5.73
C PRO A 24 6.03 2.10 -6.22
N TYR A 25 6.68 1.12 -5.60
CA TYR A 25 8.01 0.71 -6.01
C TYR A 25 7.93 -0.14 -7.27
N GLU A 26 8.52 0.39 -8.33
CA GLU A 26 8.67 -0.34 -9.57
C GLU A 26 9.41 -1.65 -9.31
N LYS A 27 8.88 -2.73 -9.86
CA LYS A 27 9.51 -4.04 -9.83
C LYS A 27 9.99 -4.37 -11.22
N SER A 28 11.28 -4.71 -11.32
CA SER A 28 11.96 -4.92 -12.61
C SER A 28 11.98 -3.65 -13.48
N ARG A 29 12.44 -3.78 -14.73
CA ARG A 29 12.48 -2.71 -15.73
C ARG A 29 11.19 -2.64 -16.56
N THR A 30 10.03 -2.83 -15.92
CA THR A 30 8.75 -2.95 -16.63
C THR A 30 8.44 -1.71 -17.49
N GLY A 31 8.67 -0.50 -16.94
CA GLY A 31 8.48 0.75 -17.67
C GLY A 31 9.37 0.86 -18.91
N GLU A 32 10.62 0.42 -18.82
CA GLU A 32 11.56 0.42 -19.96
C GLU A 32 11.21 -0.65 -21.00
N LEU A 33 10.87 -1.87 -20.56
CA LEU A 33 10.66 -3.02 -21.44
C LEU A 33 9.35 -2.96 -22.23
N PHE A 34 8.34 -2.26 -21.72
CA PHE A 34 7.00 -2.17 -22.32
C PHE A 34 6.59 -0.71 -22.57
N ALA A 35 7.54 0.20 -22.79
CA ALA A 35 7.29 1.62 -23.02
C ALA A 35 6.35 1.91 -24.21
N ASP A 36 6.20 0.96 -25.12
CA ASP A 36 5.31 1.01 -26.29
C ASP A 36 3.90 0.45 -26.04
N SER A 37 3.68 -0.16 -24.87
CA SER A 37 2.49 -0.94 -24.55
C SER A 37 1.79 -0.50 -23.27
N ILE A 38 2.51 0.14 -22.35
CA ILE A 38 1.96 0.62 -21.07
C ILE A 38 2.24 2.10 -20.86
N SER A 39 1.42 2.74 -20.04
CA SER A 39 1.61 4.10 -19.55
C SER A 39 1.51 4.11 -18.03
N ILE A 40 2.55 4.57 -17.34
CA ILE A 40 2.60 4.56 -15.86
C ILE A 40 2.29 5.96 -15.35
N GLU A 41 1.29 6.07 -14.47
CA GLU A 41 0.81 7.34 -13.89
C GLU A 41 0.60 8.46 -14.94
N PRO A 42 -0.12 8.21 -16.05
CA PRO A 42 -0.36 9.25 -17.03
C PRO A 42 -1.27 10.35 -16.47
N SER A 43 -0.95 11.62 -16.78
CA SER A 43 -1.85 12.75 -16.50
C SER A 43 -3.16 12.65 -17.30
N GLU A 44 -3.11 12.07 -18.50
CA GLU A 44 -4.26 11.79 -19.34
C GLU A 44 -4.21 10.32 -19.83
N PRO A 45 -5.24 9.50 -19.57
CA PRO A 45 -5.24 8.10 -19.96
C PRO A 45 -5.06 7.91 -21.46
N SER A 46 -4.19 6.98 -21.84
CA SER A 46 -4.01 6.58 -23.23
C SER A 46 -5.16 5.68 -23.67
N ALA A 47 -5.68 5.92 -24.87
CA ALA A 47 -6.67 5.03 -25.50
C ALA A 47 -6.04 3.77 -26.13
N LYS A 48 -4.71 3.76 -26.31
CA LYS A 48 -3.96 2.70 -27.02
C LYS A 48 -3.12 1.82 -26.10
N LEU A 49 -2.66 2.37 -24.97
CA LEU A 49 -1.76 1.71 -24.03
C LEU A 49 -2.54 1.29 -22.79
N VAL A 50 -1.99 0.32 -22.05
CA VAL A 50 -2.53 -0.03 -20.73
C VAL A 50 -2.09 1.01 -19.70
N ASN A 51 -3.03 1.66 -19.04
CA ASN A 51 -2.76 2.69 -18.04
C ASN A 51 -2.57 2.06 -16.66
N PHE A 52 -1.42 2.30 -16.05
CA PHE A 52 -1.06 1.80 -14.74
C PHE A 52 -1.21 2.95 -13.74
N HIS A 53 -2.08 2.75 -12.76
CA HIS A 53 -2.42 3.75 -11.76
C HIS A 53 -2.02 3.29 -10.36
N ALA A 54 -1.32 4.14 -9.63
CA ALA A 54 -1.10 3.98 -8.21
C ALA A 54 -2.46 4.13 -7.50
N PHE A 55 -2.84 3.13 -6.73
CA PHE A 55 -4.04 3.19 -5.92
C PHE A 55 -3.87 4.21 -4.80
N VAL A 56 -4.62 5.30 -4.87
CA VAL A 56 -4.71 6.31 -3.82
C VAL A 56 -6.04 6.12 -3.08
N GLY A 57 -5.96 5.76 -1.80
CA GLY A 57 -7.15 5.60 -0.98
C GLY A 57 -6.96 4.65 0.19
N VAL A 58 -8.08 4.16 0.72
CA VAL A 58 -8.07 3.20 1.82
C VAL A 58 -7.78 1.80 1.27
N ALA A 59 -6.70 1.19 1.75
CA ALA A 59 -6.31 -0.15 1.35
C ALA A 59 -7.51 -1.11 1.49
N PRO A 60 -7.81 -1.96 0.48
CA PRO A 60 -9.01 -2.79 0.49
C PRO A 60 -9.18 -3.63 1.76
N ARG A 61 -8.09 -4.18 2.29
CA ARG A 61 -8.10 -4.98 3.54
C ARG A 61 -8.58 -4.19 4.76
N ARG A 62 -8.38 -2.87 4.78
CA ARG A 62 -8.78 -2.01 5.90
C ARG A 62 -10.09 -1.28 5.68
N TYR A 63 -10.65 -1.34 4.48
CA TYR A 63 -11.88 -0.61 4.15
C TYR A 63 -13.02 -0.99 5.11
N MET A 64 -13.22 -2.29 5.35
CA MET A 64 -14.25 -2.75 6.28
C MET A 64 -13.96 -2.32 7.72
N ASP A 65 -12.70 -2.43 8.17
CA ASP A 65 -12.31 -1.94 9.50
C ASP A 65 -12.67 -0.46 9.68
N PHE A 66 -12.39 0.38 8.69
CA PHE A 66 -12.63 1.82 8.79
C PHE A 66 -14.11 2.19 8.63
N PHE A 67 -14.85 1.56 7.72
CA PHE A 67 -16.18 2.02 7.31
C PHE A 67 -17.36 1.16 7.77
N GLN A 68 -17.15 -0.07 8.27
CA GLN A 68 -18.23 -0.92 8.77
C GLN A 68 -18.68 -0.52 10.18
N ALA A 69 -19.97 -0.39 10.47
CA ALA A 69 -20.42 -0.09 11.83
C ALA A 69 -20.00 -1.21 12.81
N THR A 70 -19.23 -0.86 13.85
CA THR A 70 -18.77 -1.81 14.89
C THR A 70 -19.74 -1.90 16.06
N SER A 71 -20.55 -0.87 16.27
CA SER A 71 -21.58 -0.82 17.29
C SER A 71 -22.97 -0.68 16.66
N PRO A 72 -24.03 -1.14 17.35
CA PRO A 72 -25.40 -0.79 16.98
C PRO A 72 -25.54 0.73 16.96
N ARG A 73 -26.24 1.26 15.96
CA ARG A 73 -26.57 2.68 15.88
C ARG A 73 -27.94 3.01 16.48
N LYS A 74 -28.73 1.98 16.79
CA LYS A 74 -30.09 2.09 17.31
C LYS A 74 -30.34 1.06 18.42
N ASN A 75 -31.21 1.41 19.36
CA ASN A 75 -31.77 0.47 20.34
C ASN A 75 -32.79 -0.46 19.67
N GLY A 76 -33.25 -1.48 20.40
CA GLY A 76 -34.34 -2.37 19.95
C GLY A 76 -35.61 -1.61 19.57
N ASP A 77 -35.85 -0.48 20.25
CA ASP A 77 -37.01 0.40 20.00
C ASP A 77 -36.81 1.37 18.82
N GLY A 78 -35.70 1.26 18.08
CA GLY A 78 -35.41 2.07 16.90
C GLY A 78 -34.86 3.48 17.16
N THR A 79 -34.76 3.89 18.43
CA THR A 79 -34.15 5.17 18.85
C THR A 79 -32.63 5.16 18.63
N ILE A 80 -32.06 6.30 18.25
CA ILE A 80 -30.62 6.45 18.00
C ILE A 80 -29.86 6.33 19.33
N ILE A 81 -28.76 5.60 19.32
CA ILE A 81 -27.86 5.50 20.48
C ILE A 81 -27.09 6.82 20.63
N GLY A 82 -27.02 7.36 21.86
CA GLY A 82 -26.33 8.62 22.15
C GLY A 82 -24.85 8.62 21.73
N GLU A 83 -24.35 9.82 21.39
CA GLU A 83 -23.00 10.04 20.85
C GLU A 83 -21.91 9.49 21.76
N GLU A 84 -22.09 9.56 23.08
CA GLU A 84 -21.18 9.05 24.10
C GLU A 84 -20.97 7.54 24.02
N LYS A 85 -22.03 6.79 23.68
CA LYS A 85 -21.95 5.33 23.50
C LYS A 85 -21.31 4.96 22.17
N ILE A 86 -21.50 5.77 21.13
CA ILE A 86 -20.86 5.59 19.82
C ILE A 86 -19.36 5.86 19.93
N ALA A 87 -18.98 6.96 20.58
CA ALA A 87 -17.59 7.40 20.74
C ALA A 87 -16.74 6.45 21.62
N LYS A 88 -17.36 5.64 22.48
CA LYS A 88 -16.64 4.68 23.34
C LYS A 88 -15.91 3.59 22.53
N PHE A 89 -16.37 3.27 21.32
CA PHE A 89 -15.80 2.20 20.49
C PHE A 89 -14.89 2.75 19.38
N HIS A 90 -13.71 3.23 19.76
CA HIS A 90 -12.69 3.64 18.78
C HIS A 90 -12.15 2.40 18.03
N LYS A 91 -12.35 2.37 16.71
CA LYS A 91 -11.95 1.23 15.88
C LYS A 91 -10.44 1.07 15.71
N VAL A 92 -9.72 2.18 15.67
CA VAL A 92 -8.27 2.17 15.46
C VAL A 92 -7.60 2.76 16.68
N LYS A 93 -6.92 1.90 17.43
CA LYS A 93 -6.00 2.33 18.48
C LYS A 93 -4.70 2.70 17.80
N ARG A 94 -4.38 3.99 17.78
CA ARG A 94 -3.11 4.46 17.22
C ARG A 94 -2.01 4.19 18.24
N ILE A 95 -1.22 3.14 18.01
CA ILE A 95 0.01 2.89 18.77
C ILE A 95 1.15 3.58 18.01
N VAL A 96 1.37 4.87 18.31
CA VAL A 96 2.36 5.71 17.60
C VAL A 96 3.79 5.24 17.86
N LEU A 97 4.05 4.63 19.01
CA LEU A 97 5.40 4.32 19.50
C LEU A 97 5.99 3.02 18.96
N ALA A 98 5.25 2.21 18.21
CA ALA A 98 5.72 0.87 17.83
C ALA A 98 6.92 0.92 16.87
N TYR A 99 6.99 1.90 15.96
CA TYR A 99 8.05 1.95 14.95
C TYR A 99 9.40 2.39 15.52
N THR A 100 9.45 3.50 16.27
CA THR A 100 10.71 3.95 16.88
C THR A 100 11.24 2.94 17.90
N LEU A 101 10.37 2.31 18.69
CA LEU A 101 10.77 1.25 19.61
C LEU A 101 11.24 -0.02 18.87
N ALA A 102 10.56 -0.41 17.80
CA ALA A 102 10.97 -1.56 16.98
C ALA A 102 12.29 -1.30 16.25
N GLU A 103 12.51 -0.07 15.74
CA GLU A 103 13.77 0.35 15.13
C GLU A 103 14.90 0.35 16.15
N GLU A 104 14.71 0.94 17.34
CA GLU A 104 15.70 0.89 18.41
C GLU A 104 16.05 -0.55 18.81
N GLN A 105 15.06 -1.43 18.88
CA GLN A 105 15.29 -2.83 19.20
C GLN A 105 16.02 -3.57 18.09
N SER A 106 15.66 -3.32 16.83
CA SER A 106 16.34 -3.88 15.67
C SER A 106 17.79 -3.40 15.57
N VAL A 107 18.06 -2.13 15.88
CA VAL A 107 19.41 -1.55 15.88
C VAL A 107 20.28 -2.17 16.98
N LYS A 108 19.71 -2.48 18.15
CA LYS A 108 20.43 -3.19 19.24
C LYS A 108 20.82 -4.62 18.87
N GLU A 109 20.05 -5.27 18.01
CA GLU A 109 20.30 -6.64 17.55
C GLU A 109 21.30 -6.70 16.38
N ILE A 110 21.63 -5.57 15.76
CA ILE A 110 22.62 -5.51 14.68
C ILE A 110 24.02 -5.66 15.27
N PRO A 111 24.81 -6.67 14.83
CA PRO A 111 26.18 -6.81 15.29
C PRO A 111 27.05 -5.65 14.77
N PRO A 112 27.99 -5.13 15.58
CA PRO A 112 28.81 -3.98 15.23
C PRO A 112 29.71 -4.21 14.00
N SER A 113 29.97 -5.47 13.62
CA SER A 113 30.74 -5.85 12.44
C SER A 113 30.13 -5.42 11.10
N ILE A 114 28.84 -5.07 11.06
CA ILE A 114 28.19 -4.53 9.85
C ILE A 114 28.65 -3.08 9.55
N PHE A 115 29.08 -2.34 10.57
CA PHE A 115 29.56 -0.95 10.43
C PHE A 115 31.06 -0.86 10.22
N GLU A 116 31.78 -1.98 10.29
CA GLU A 116 33.19 -2.01 9.96
C GLU A 116 33.36 -1.94 8.43
N PRO A 117 34.19 -1.02 7.92
CA PRO A 117 34.51 -0.98 6.50
C PRO A 117 35.09 -2.34 6.10
N ARG A 118 34.56 -2.93 5.02
CA ARG A 118 35.08 -4.21 4.52
C ARG A 118 36.57 -4.02 4.23
N GLN A 119 37.40 -4.96 4.68
CA GLN A 119 38.82 -5.04 4.35
C GLN A 119 38.95 -5.22 2.82
N GLY A 120 38.93 -4.11 2.08
CA GLY A 120 38.88 -4.10 0.62
C GLY A 120 38.46 -2.76 0.00
N ASP A 121 37.77 -1.87 0.72
CA ASP A 121 37.29 -0.58 0.19
C ASP A 121 38.30 0.58 0.34
N GLN A 122 39.57 0.29 0.63
CA GLN A 122 40.66 1.25 0.44
C GLN A 122 41.34 0.98 -0.90
N ALA A 123 40.79 1.58 -1.96
CA ALA A 123 41.45 1.76 -3.25
C ALA A 123 41.23 3.19 -3.73
#